data_AF-A0A415VCP7-F1
#
_entry.id   AF-A0A415VCP7-F1
#
_cell.length_a   1.000
_cell.length_b   1.000
_cell.length_c   1.000
_cell.angle_alpha   90.00
_cell.angle_beta   90.00
_cell.angle_gamma   90.00
#
_symmetry.space_group_name_H-M   'P 1'
#
loop_
_entity.id
_entity.type
_entity.pdbx_description
1 polymer ?
#
loop_
_entity_poly.entity_id
_entity_poly.type
_entity_poly.pdbx_seq_one_letter_code
_entity_poly.pdbx_strand_id
1 'polypeptide(L)'
;MNEYKYKLLEGALEEKSEFLQRLLDVLNILPDTTELKDRVNQLLNLTPANNLQTAHSQIRDYRFKYLYLNNYRKFGPLTGKVRYYGLPFCQNGNMHSLFLLGDNGSGKSSLFNSMEYVMTGKIGEASYRNIQDLTWYVNRTWGKDPEIRLQTQTREFALSDARSFFEDTGLSVERFFFSENSIYELSRCMVQIDVNTQVIDWVPFFCYALGIKDIMDFVQDTGLYSDIKQKLEQIKSMVTEEPLTKQEVEIRNYISECSLILNDNARKKLNQLNDELKQFLEVKQDNNNLLEIVELLNEKLPSDITYVDSINRFRNNLKRYGQILQKQKADTNISDEPLKKKMKKISVGADNNQGITLSIIHAEVVSLSKSLDNILARAGRPLPLGDIFTKVQSFLDKKQILDSKPAGIDFDDLIQQLDAVHSTLKRLLSELLQEYLDADFKKLIEDTLKPFIEETESLKIDKITTGAVIADFGIQISVNEVSVNKYFNTFRFRLFSLCLLAAFNFKAMKQGKFLFPFIFDDIFYANDYKNKKLLYRFFEVLSQGAKTFLGNENCLQLIFFTHDEQFMNTLFLHREPFMSAVKARLLDCRYVEPWFMGHSLKIDSQNSYYPVLKKFKRNRK
;
A
#
# COMPACT_ATOMS: atom_id res chain seq x y z
N MET A 1 -8.00 3.02 -11.55
CA MET A 1 -7.88 4.19 -10.64
C MET A 1 -9.15 5.03 -10.70
N ASN A 2 -9.89 5.21 -9.58
CA ASN A 2 -11.15 5.98 -9.54
C ASN A 2 -10.94 7.51 -9.67
N GLU A 3 -12.02 8.25 -9.95
CA GLU A 3 -11.96 9.71 -10.21
C GLU A 3 -11.35 10.49 -9.04
N TYR A 4 -11.71 10.16 -7.79
CA TYR A 4 -11.18 10.85 -6.61
C TYR A 4 -9.68 10.64 -6.46
N LYS A 5 -9.21 9.39 -6.59
CA LYS A 5 -7.78 9.05 -6.58
C LYS A 5 -7.03 9.76 -7.71
N TYR A 6 -7.62 9.78 -8.92
CA TYR A 6 -7.04 10.50 -10.06
C TYR A 6 -6.86 11.98 -9.73
N LYS A 7 -7.90 12.68 -9.26
CA LYS A 7 -7.83 14.11 -8.91
C LYS A 7 -6.79 14.41 -7.82
N LEU A 8 -6.72 13.58 -6.78
CA LEU A 8 -5.76 13.73 -5.70
C LEU A 8 -4.32 13.59 -6.21
N LEU A 9 -4.05 12.54 -7.00
CA LEU A 9 -2.72 12.29 -7.55
C LEU A 9 -2.33 13.30 -8.61
N GLU A 10 -3.26 13.69 -9.50
CA GLU A 10 -3.04 14.72 -10.51
C GLU A 10 -2.61 16.02 -9.84
N GLY A 11 -3.37 16.51 -8.85
CA GLY A 11 -3.00 17.74 -8.13
C GLY A 11 -1.73 17.63 -7.29
N ALA A 12 -1.34 16.44 -6.83
CA ALA A 12 -0.09 16.25 -6.07
C ALA A 12 1.15 16.11 -6.97
N LEU A 13 0.97 15.60 -8.19
CA LEU A 13 2.02 15.28 -9.16
C LEU A 13 2.13 16.28 -10.31
N GLU A 14 1.22 17.26 -10.42
CA GLU A 14 1.08 18.19 -11.57
C GLU A 14 2.40 18.86 -11.99
N GLU A 15 3.23 19.27 -11.03
CA GLU A 15 4.54 19.91 -11.27
C GLU A 15 5.72 18.93 -11.21
N LYS A 16 5.45 17.62 -11.09
CA LYS A 16 6.43 16.57 -10.77
C LYS A 16 6.29 15.36 -11.70
N SER A 17 6.10 15.62 -13.00
CA SER A 17 5.89 14.57 -14.02
C SER A 17 7.01 13.53 -14.08
N GLU A 18 8.26 13.93 -13.78
CA GLU A 18 9.42 13.03 -13.77
C GLU A 18 9.66 12.33 -12.42
N PHE A 19 9.01 12.77 -11.34
CA PHE A 19 9.25 12.25 -9.98
C PHE A 19 9.03 10.74 -9.90
N LEU A 20 7.90 10.25 -10.42
CA LEU A 20 7.59 8.83 -10.37
C LEU A 20 8.64 8.01 -11.12
N GLN A 21 9.05 8.47 -12.31
CA GLN A 21 10.06 7.77 -13.10
C GLN A 21 11.40 7.75 -12.36
N ARG A 22 11.86 8.89 -11.84
CA ARG A 22 13.10 9.00 -11.04
C ARG A 22 13.06 8.11 -9.80
N LEU A 23 11.92 8.05 -9.10
CA LEU A 23 11.72 7.19 -7.94
C LEU A 23 11.82 5.70 -8.33
N LEU A 24 11.12 5.29 -9.39
CA LEU A 24 11.17 3.91 -9.88
C LEU A 24 12.58 3.51 -10.36
N ASP A 25 13.29 4.43 -11.01
CA ASP A 25 14.68 4.21 -11.46
C ASP A 25 15.62 3.99 -10.27
N VAL A 26 15.48 4.78 -9.20
CA VAL A 26 16.27 4.58 -7.97
C VAL A 26 15.90 3.26 -7.28
N LEU A 27 14.60 2.93 -7.21
CA LEU A 27 14.16 1.67 -6.62
C LEU A 27 14.64 0.45 -7.43
N ASN A 28 14.84 0.55 -8.75
CA ASN A 28 15.38 -0.53 -9.58
C ASN A 28 16.83 -0.90 -9.26
N ILE A 29 17.57 -0.01 -8.59
CA ILE A 29 18.98 -0.25 -8.26
C ILE A 29 19.11 -1.32 -7.16
N LEU A 30 18.11 -1.45 -6.29
CA LEU A 30 18.15 -2.35 -5.15
C LEU A 30 17.58 -3.74 -5.52
N PRO A 31 18.25 -4.84 -5.12
CA PRO A 31 17.78 -6.19 -5.42
C PRO A 31 16.49 -6.59 -4.66
N ASP A 32 16.23 -5.98 -3.50
CA ASP A 32 15.13 -6.36 -2.58
C ASP A 32 13.92 -5.40 -2.63
N THR A 33 13.73 -4.66 -3.72
CA THR A 33 12.68 -3.62 -3.84
C THR A 33 11.60 -3.94 -4.87
N THR A 34 11.59 -5.14 -5.45
CA THR A 34 10.61 -5.50 -6.50
C THR A 34 9.16 -5.30 -6.01
N GLU A 35 8.84 -5.80 -4.82
CA GLU A 35 7.50 -5.62 -4.24
C GLU A 35 7.20 -4.14 -3.93
N LEU A 36 8.18 -3.42 -3.40
CA LEU A 36 8.03 -1.99 -3.10
C LEU A 36 7.76 -1.18 -4.37
N LYS A 37 8.50 -1.47 -5.45
CA LYS A 37 8.33 -0.87 -6.77
C LYS A 37 6.93 -1.12 -7.32
N ASP A 38 6.45 -2.36 -7.24
CA ASP A 38 5.11 -2.71 -7.72
C ASP A 38 4.04 -1.94 -6.95
N ARG A 39 4.17 -1.84 -5.62
CA ARG A 39 3.27 -1.05 -4.76
C ARG A 39 3.31 0.44 -5.09
N VAL A 40 4.50 1.02 -5.31
CA VAL A 40 4.67 2.44 -5.72
C VAL A 40 4.00 2.69 -7.07
N ASN A 41 4.26 1.83 -8.04
CA ASN A 41 3.69 1.95 -9.37
C ASN A 41 2.15 1.80 -9.33
N GLN A 42 1.62 0.84 -8.57
CA GLN A 42 0.16 0.69 -8.39
C GLN A 42 -0.49 1.91 -7.72
N LEU A 43 0.21 2.57 -6.79
CA LEU A 43 -0.33 3.73 -6.10
C LEU A 43 -0.28 4.99 -6.97
N LEU A 44 0.90 5.36 -7.46
CA LEU A 44 1.20 6.68 -8.02
C LEU A 44 1.07 6.77 -9.55
N ASN A 45 0.94 5.66 -10.26
CA ASN A 45 0.82 5.70 -11.70
C ASN A 45 -0.52 6.30 -12.14
N LEU A 46 -0.42 7.51 -12.72
CA LEU A 46 -1.50 8.21 -13.38
C LEU A 46 -1.77 7.57 -14.74
N THR A 47 -2.37 6.38 -14.76
CA THR A 47 -2.97 5.88 -15.99
C THR A 47 -4.38 6.47 -16.09
N PRO A 48 -4.66 7.39 -17.03
CA PRO A 48 -6.01 7.88 -17.23
C PRO A 48 -6.88 6.68 -17.58
N ALA A 49 -7.96 6.46 -16.82
CA ALA A 49 -9.00 5.58 -17.33
C ALA A 49 -9.50 6.25 -18.61
N ASN A 50 -9.39 5.54 -19.75
CA ASN A 50 -9.60 6.06 -21.12
C ASN A 50 -10.97 6.75 -21.35
N ASN A 51 -11.86 6.78 -20.35
CA ASN A 51 -13.21 7.32 -20.39
C ASN A 51 -13.55 8.28 -19.23
N LEU A 52 -12.58 8.88 -18.52
CA LEU A 52 -12.86 9.79 -17.39
C LEU A 52 -13.52 11.13 -17.79
N GLN A 53 -13.61 11.46 -19.08
CA GLN A 53 -14.02 12.81 -19.53
C GLN A 53 -15.00 12.87 -20.72
N THR A 54 -15.82 11.86 -20.98
CA THR A 54 -17.04 12.14 -21.76
C THR A 54 -18.14 12.55 -20.81
N ALA A 55 -18.35 13.87 -20.71
CA ALA A 55 -19.53 14.49 -20.14
C ALA A 55 -20.77 14.06 -20.94
N HIS A 56 -21.20 12.82 -20.75
CA HIS A 56 -22.46 12.36 -21.29
C HIS A 56 -23.57 13.10 -20.53
N SER A 57 -24.36 13.90 -21.25
CA SER A 57 -25.53 14.57 -20.72
C SER A 57 -26.60 13.57 -20.24
N GLN A 58 -26.51 12.31 -20.67
CA GLN A 58 -27.43 11.24 -20.37
C GLN A 58 -26.94 10.35 -19.21
N ILE A 59 -27.85 10.04 -18.28
CA ILE A 59 -27.60 9.12 -17.17
C ILE A 59 -27.28 7.72 -17.71
N ARG A 60 -26.16 7.14 -17.27
CA ARG A 60 -25.75 5.78 -17.63
C ARG A 60 -26.47 4.76 -16.75
N ASP A 61 -27.28 3.89 -17.34
CA ASP A 61 -28.10 2.94 -16.59
C ASP A 61 -27.46 1.54 -16.58
N TYR A 62 -26.86 1.18 -15.44
CA TYR A 62 -26.23 -0.12 -15.22
C TYR A 62 -27.07 -1.04 -14.33
N ARG A 63 -28.37 -0.74 -14.13
CA ARG A 63 -29.30 -1.66 -13.46
C ARG A 63 -29.36 -2.99 -14.20
N PHE A 64 -29.48 -4.08 -13.45
CA PHE A 64 -29.35 -5.44 -13.98
C PHE A 64 -30.65 -5.85 -14.68
N LYS A 65 -30.50 -6.49 -15.84
CA LYS A 65 -31.56 -7.14 -16.62
C LYS A 65 -31.58 -8.63 -16.38
N TYR A 66 -30.44 -9.29 -16.56
CA TYR A 66 -30.30 -10.73 -16.47
C TYR A 66 -28.92 -11.11 -15.99
N LEU A 67 -28.84 -12.13 -15.14
CA LEU A 67 -27.61 -12.82 -14.80
C LEU A 67 -27.66 -14.23 -15.42
N TYR A 68 -26.60 -14.62 -16.11
CA TYR A 68 -26.41 -15.95 -16.69
C TYR A 68 -25.18 -16.61 -16.08
N LEU A 69 -25.33 -17.86 -15.68
CA LEU A 69 -24.28 -18.68 -15.07
C LEU A 69 -24.16 -20.02 -15.76
N ASN A 70 -22.93 -20.46 -15.97
CA ASN A 70 -22.59 -21.81 -16.40
C ASN A 70 -21.28 -22.25 -15.74
N ASN A 71 -21.26 -23.46 -15.21
CA ASN A 71 -20.11 -24.04 -14.52
C ASN A 71 -19.49 -23.15 -13.41
N TYR A 72 -20.33 -22.53 -12.59
CA TYR A 72 -19.90 -21.64 -11.51
C TYR A 72 -20.43 -22.11 -10.15
N ARG A 73 -19.51 -22.52 -9.26
CA ARG A 73 -19.79 -22.96 -7.88
C ARG A 73 -20.93 -23.99 -7.76
N LYS A 74 -22.13 -23.55 -7.33
CA LYS A 74 -23.31 -24.41 -7.12
C LYS A 74 -24.10 -24.66 -8.41
N PHE A 75 -23.76 -23.97 -9.49
CA PHE A 75 -24.38 -24.10 -10.81
C PHE A 75 -23.42 -24.88 -11.71
N GLY A 76 -23.66 -26.20 -11.82
CA GLY A 76 -22.80 -27.10 -12.60
C GLY A 76 -22.81 -26.80 -14.10
N PRO A 77 -22.00 -27.50 -14.90
CA PRO A 77 -22.02 -27.33 -16.35
C PRO A 77 -23.33 -27.85 -16.93
N LEU A 78 -23.94 -27.08 -17.83
CA LEU A 78 -25.10 -27.54 -18.60
C LEU A 78 -24.67 -28.17 -19.93
N THR A 79 -25.35 -29.25 -20.32
CA THR A 79 -25.17 -29.92 -21.62
C THR A 79 -26.44 -29.81 -22.46
N GLY A 80 -26.31 -29.56 -23.77
CA GLY A 80 -27.44 -29.52 -24.71
C GLY A 80 -27.71 -28.15 -25.32
N LYS A 81 -28.97 -27.86 -25.67
CA LYS A 81 -29.38 -26.62 -26.35
C LYS A 81 -29.38 -25.39 -25.44
N VAL A 82 -29.60 -25.57 -24.14
CA VAL A 82 -29.57 -24.50 -23.13
C VAL A 82 -28.20 -24.47 -22.49
N ARG A 83 -27.57 -23.28 -22.48
CA ARG A 83 -26.20 -23.10 -21.98
C ARG A 83 -26.13 -22.49 -20.59
N TYR A 84 -27.21 -21.88 -20.09
CA TYR A 84 -27.16 -21.07 -18.87
C TYR A 84 -28.29 -21.37 -17.88
N TYR A 85 -27.94 -21.31 -16.61
CA TYR A 85 -28.86 -20.93 -15.55
C TYR A 85 -29.07 -19.41 -15.61
N GLY A 86 -30.31 -18.94 -15.54
CA GLY A 86 -30.62 -17.52 -15.69
C GLY A 86 -31.47 -16.95 -14.56
N LEU A 87 -31.12 -15.75 -14.11
CA LEU A 87 -31.86 -14.98 -13.13
C LEU A 87 -32.31 -13.64 -13.74
N PRO A 88 -33.61 -13.46 -14.02
CA PRO A 88 -34.14 -12.23 -14.59
C PRO A 88 -34.45 -11.18 -13.51
N PHE A 89 -34.13 -9.93 -13.81
CA PHE A 89 -34.37 -8.74 -13.00
C PHE A 89 -35.23 -7.67 -13.71
N CYS A 90 -35.76 -8.02 -14.89
CA CYS A 90 -36.69 -7.18 -15.64
C CYS A 90 -37.96 -7.93 -16.02
N GLN A 91 -39.04 -7.18 -16.28
CA GLN A 91 -40.28 -7.70 -16.84
C GLN A 91 -40.82 -6.70 -17.85
N ASN A 92 -41.06 -7.15 -19.09
CA ASN A 92 -41.49 -6.30 -20.22
C ASN A 92 -40.57 -5.08 -20.45
N GLY A 93 -39.26 -5.26 -20.28
CA GLY A 93 -38.27 -4.18 -20.44
C GLY A 93 -38.12 -3.25 -19.22
N ASN A 94 -39.03 -3.31 -18.24
CA ASN A 94 -38.93 -2.51 -17.02
C ASN A 94 -38.11 -3.25 -15.95
N MET A 95 -37.14 -2.56 -15.36
CA MET A 95 -36.33 -3.11 -14.27
C MET A 95 -37.21 -3.27 -13.02
N HIS A 96 -36.98 -4.33 -12.26
CA HIS A 96 -37.66 -4.54 -10.99
C HIS A 96 -36.66 -4.90 -9.89
N SER A 97 -37.02 -4.57 -8.66
CA SER A 97 -36.34 -5.05 -7.46
C SER A 97 -36.67 -6.53 -7.24
N LEU A 98 -35.71 -7.33 -6.81
CA LEU A 98 -35.86 -8.76 -6.56
C LEU A 98 -35.63 -9.06 -5.07
N PHE A 99 -36.60 -9.71 -4.44
CA PHE A 99 -36.47 -10.29 -3.10
C PHE A 99 -36.51 -11.82 -3.24
N LEU A 100 -35.35 -12.45 -3.06
CA LEU A 100 -35.15 -13.87 -3.30
C LEU A 100 -34.95 -14.63 -1.98
N LEU A 101 -35.90 -15.50 -1.67
CA LEU A 101 -35.81 -16.46 -0.57
C LEU A 101 -35.11 -17.73 -1.04
N GLY A 102 -34.16 -18.27 -0.28
CA GLY A 102 -33.59 -19.58 -0.58
C GLY A 102 -32.94 -20.23 0.63
N ASP A 103 -33.02 -21.55 0.71
CA ASP A 103 -32.45 -22.30 1.85
C ASP A 103 -30.92 -22.23 1.86
N ASN A 104 -30.31 -22.62 2.97
CA ASN A 104 -28.86 -22.73 3.05
C ASN A 104 -28.32 -23.76 2.04
N GLY A 105 -27.29 -23.37 1.29
CA GLY A 105 -26.70 -24.21 0.24
C GLY A 105 -27.45 -24.25 -1.10
N SER A 106 -28.56 -23.54 -1.25
CA SER A 106 -29.35 -23.46 -2.50
C SER A 106 -28.68 -22.71 -3.66
N GLY A 107 -27.60 -21.96 -3.39
CA GLY A 107 -26.87 -21.18 -4.39
C GLY A 107 -27.00 -19.65 -4.28
N LYS A 108 -27.68 -19.11 -3.27
CA LYS A 108 -27.84 -17.65 -3.04
C LYS A 108 -26.51 -16.88 -3.10
N SER A 109 -25.55 -17.21 -2.23
CA SER A 109 -24.24 -16.56 -2.21
C SER A 109 -23.46 -16.82 -3.50
N SER A 110 -23.75 -17.89 -4.26
CA SER A 110 -23.15 -18.05 -5.60
C SER A 110 -23.70 -17.01 -6.59
N LEU A 111 -25.01 -16.73 -6.57
CA LEU A 111 -25.60 -15.66 -7.38
C LEU A 111 -25.03 -14.29 -6.97
N PHE A 112 -25.00 -13.98 -5.66
CA PHE A 112 -24.41 -12.73 -5.16
C PHE A 112 -22.95 -12.56 -5.59
N ASN A 113 -22.09 -13.52 -5.25
CA ASN A 113 -20.65 -13.45 -5.53
C ASN A 113 -20.38 -13.40 -7.03
N SER A 114 -21.22 -14.02 -7.88
CA SER A 114 -21.05 -13.93 -9.33
C SER A 114 -21.25 -12.50 -9.87
N MET A 115 -22.24 -11.78 -9.33
CA MET A 115 -22.49 -10.38 -9.71
C MET A 115 -21.40 -9.46 -9.15
N GLU A 116 -20.98 -9.68 -7.90
CA GLU A 116 -19.89 -8.93 -7.27
C GLU A 116 -18.59 -9.13 -8.06
N TYR A 117 -18.26 -10.37 -8.43
CA TYR A 117 -17.01 -10.68 -9.09
C TYR A 117 -16.92 -10.07 -10.49
N VAL A 118 -17.97 -10.19 -11.30
CA VAL A 118 -17.98 -9.58 -12.65
C VAL A 118 -17.90 -8.05 -12.59
N MET A 119 -18.51 -7.43 -11.57
CA MET A 119 -18.57 -5.97 -11.48
C MET A 119 -17.36 -5.34 -10.77
N THR A 120 -16.65 -6.09 -9.93
CA THR A 120 -15.59 -5.54 -9.07
C THR A 120 -14.25 -6.24 -9.21
N GLY A 121 -14.20 -7.43 -9.80
CA GLY A 121 -13.02 -8.30 -9.79
C GLY A 121 -12.70 -8.90 -8.41
N LYS A 122 -13.53 -8.67 -7.40
CA LYS A 122 -13.36 -9.16 -6.03
C LYS A 122 -14.57 -9.96 -5.57
N ILE A 123 -14.39 -10.77 -4.53
CA ILE A 123 -15.48 -11.46 -3.85
C ILE A 123 -15.34 -11.19 -2.35
N GLY A 124 -16.29 -10.46 -1.77
CA GLY A 124 -16.26 -10.06 -0.36
C GLY A 124 -16.23 -11.25 0.59
N GLU A 125 -16.97 -12.32 0.29
CA GLU A 125 -16.93 -13.58 1.07
C GLU A 125 -15.54 -14.23 1.06
N ALA A 126 -14.82 -14.16 -0.06
CA ALA A 126 -13.47 -14.71 -0.20
C ALA A 126 -12.45 -13.87 0.57
N SER A 127 -12.53 -12.54 0.43
CA SER A 127 -11.71 -11.58 1.18
C SER A 127 -11.88 -11.74 2.68
N TYR A 128 -13.12 -11.81 3.18
CA TYR A 128 -13.43 -12.01 4.60
C TYR A 128 -12.81 -13.31 5.16
N ARG A 129 -12.67 -14.34 4.31
CA ARG A 129 -12.08 -15.63 4.67
C ARG A 129 -10.58 -15.73 4.37
N ASN A 130 -9.95 -14.63 3.96
CA ASN A 130 -8.54 -14.57 3.55
C ASN A 130 -8.18 -15.58 2.44
N ILE A 131 -9.09 -15.81 1.49
CA ILE A 131 -8.86 -16.69 0.34
C ILE A 131 -8.20 -15.87 -0.78
N GLN A 132 -6.93 -16.17 -1.08
CA GLN A 132 -6.16 -15.44 -2.09
C GLN A 132 -6.39 -15.97 -3.51
N ASP A 133 -6.55 -17.29 -3.67
CA ASP A 133 -6.79 -17.90 -4.99
C ASP A 133 -8.28 -17.86 -5.35
N LEU A 134 -8.68 -16.76 -5.99
CA LEU A 134 -10.05 -16.59 -6.50
C LEU A 134 -10.38 -17.61 -7.59
N THR A 135 -9.41 -17.99 -8.42
CA THR A 135 -9.61 -18.97 -9.50
C THR A 135 -10.04 -20.32 -8.92
N TRP A 136 -9.32 -20.81 -7.91
CA TRP A 136 -9.72 -21.99 -7.14
C TRP A 136 -11.09 -21.81 -6.48
N TYR A 137 -11.33 -20.62 -5.91
CA TYR A 137 -12.57 -20.34 -5.19
C TYR A 137 -13.82 -20.40 -6.09
N VAL A 138 -13.71 -19.95 -7.33
CA VAL A 138 -14.80 -19.99 -8.32
C VAL A 138 -14.90 -21.35 -9.04
N ASN A 139 -13.78 -22.02 -9.31
CA ASN A 139 -13.68 -23.30 -10.03
C ASN A 139 -13.89 -24.54 -9.14
N ARG A 140 -14.90 -24.52 -8.29
CA ARG A 140 -15.21 -25.67 -7.41
C ARG A 140 -15.74 -26.92 -8.15
N THR A 141 -16.01 -26.81 -9.44
CA THR A 141 -16.58 -27.87 -10.28
C THR A 141 -15.80 -28.01 -11.59
N TRP A 142 -15.08 -29.14 -11.70
CA TRP A 142 -14.66 -29.81 -12.93
C TRP A 142 -14.02 -28.97 -14.05
N GLY A 143 -12.69 -28.79 -14.02
CA GLY A 143 -11.76 -28.75 -15.18
C GLY A 143 -12.10 -27.88 -16.40
N LYS A 144 -13.13 -27.05 -16.34
CA LYS A 144 -13.66 -26.15 -17.36
C LYS A 144 -13.79 -24.78 -16.72
N ASP A 145 -13.53 -23.75 -17.51
CA ASP A 145 -13.59 -22.39 -17.00
C ASP A 145 -15.05 -21.98 -16.68
N PRO A 146 -15.26 -21.16 -15.64
CA PRO A 146 -16.57 -20.72 -15.23
C PRO A 146 -17.02 -19.59 -16.18
N GLU A 147 -18.30 -19.56 -16.51
CA GLU A 147 -18.87 -18.53 -17.36
C GLU A 147 -19.95 -17.76 -16.60
N ILE A 148 -19.73 -16.45 -16.47
CA ILE A 148 -20.67 -15.51 -15.86
C ILE A 148 -20.90 -14.39 -16.86
N ARG A 149 -22.16 -14.12 -17.18
CA ARG A 149 -22.58 -12.99 -18.03
C ARG A 149 -23.67 -12.20 -17.32
N LEU A 150 -23.46 -10.90 -17.17
CA LEU A 150 -24.36 -9.99 -16.48
C LEU A 150 -24.81 -8.91 -17.46
N GLN A 151 -26.05 -9.03 -17.91
CA GLN A 151 -26.68 -8.07 -18.80
C GLN A 151 -27.28 -6.93 -17.97
N THR A 152 -26.86 -5.70 -18.25
CA THR A 152 -27.41 -4.46 -17.67
C THR A 152 -28.33 -3.75 -18.66
N GLN A 153 -28.94 -2.63 -18.25
CA GLN A 153 -29.77 -1.83 -19.15
C GLN A 153 -28.98 -1.35 -20.38
N THR A 154 -27.73 -0.95 -20.19
CA THR A 154 -26.87 -0.35 -21.23
C THR A 154 -26.02 -1.39 -21.96
N ARG A 155 -25.45 -2.38 -21.27
CA ARG A 155 -24.44 -3.30 -21.81
C ARG A 155 -24.40 -4.65 -21.07
N GLU A 156 -23.83 -5.68 -21.70
CA GLU A 156 -23.43 -6.92 -21.03
C GLU A 156 -21.95 -6.90 -20.58
N PHE A 157 -21.70 -7.40 -19.38
CA PHE A 157 -20.37 -7.65 -18.82
C PHE A 157 -20.18 -9.14 -18.59
N ALA A 158 -19.02 -9.67 -18.94
CA ALA A 158 -18.70 -11.09 -18.78
C ALA A 158 -17.41 -11.27 -17.98
N LEU A 159 -17.28 -12.41 -17.29
CA LEU A 159 -16.05 -12.75 -16.58
C LEU A 159 -14.83 -12.86 -17.52
N SER A 160 -15.06 -13.22 -18.77
CA SER A 160 -14.03 -13.33 -19.81
C SER A 160 -13.64 -12.00 -20.45
N ASP A 161 -14.25 -10.88 -20.04
CA ASP A 161 -13.94 -9.58 -20.62
C ASP A 161 -12.50 -9.16 -20.29
N ALA A 162 -11.79 -8.65 -21.29
CA ALA A 162 -10.39 -8.21 -21.14
C ALA A 162 -10.23 -6.97 -20.25
N ARG A 163 -11.33 -6.25 -19.99
CA ARG A 163 -11.37 -5.05 -19.14
C ARG A 163 -12.45 -5.23 -18.08
N SER A 164 -12.12 -4.91 -16.85
CA SER A 164 -13.08 -4.84 -15.75
C SER A 164 -14.11 -3.72 -15.95
N PHE A 165 -15.24 -3.81 -15.24
CA PHE A 165 -16.26 -2.74 -15.21
C PHE A 165 -15.65 -1.38 -14.85
N PHE A 166 -14.70 -1.36 -13.91
CA PHE A 166 -14.01 -0.15 -13.49
C PHE A 166 -13.18 0.45 -14.64
N GLU A 167 -12.40 -0.37 -15.35
CA GLU A 167 -11.57 0.09 -16.48
C GLU A 167 -12.40 0.55 -17.68
N ASP A 168 -13.56 -0.06 -17.90
CA ASP A 168 -14.47 0.30 -18.98
C ASP A 168 -15.23 1.61 -18.69
N THR A 169 -15.72 1.78 -17.46
CA THR A 169 -16.67 2.86 -17.12
C THR A 169 -16.10 4.00 -16.28
N GLY A 170 -14.96 3.78 -15.62
CA GLY A 170 -14.36 4.66 -14.61
C GLY A 170 -15.10 4.66 -13.26
N LEU A 171 -16.15 3.85 -13.08
CA LEU A 171 -17.01 3.85 -11.91
C LEU A 171 -16.64 2.73 -10.94
N SER A 172 -16.46 3.08 -9.66
CA SER A 172 -16.32 2.09 -8.58
C SER A 172 -17.68 1.75 -7.98
N VAL A 173 -18.02 0.45 -7.99
CA VAL A 173 -19.32 -0.08 -7.54
C VAL A 173 -19.20 -1.09 -6.40
N GLU A 174 -18.01 -1.27 -5.81
CA GLU A 174 -17.78 -2.22 -4.70
C GLU A 174 -18.77 -2.04 -3.54
N ARG A 175 -19.00 -0.79 -3.13
CA ARG A 175 -19.91 -0.42 -2.04
C ARG A 175 -21.41 -0.61 -2.33
N PHE A 176 -21.79 -0.99 -3.55
CA PHE A 176 -23.18 -1.34 -3.90
C PHE A 176 -23.52 -2.80 -3.57
N PHE A 177 -22.49 -3.59 -3.26
CA PHE A 177 -22.59 -4.95 -2.77
C PHE A 177 -22.50 -4.94 -1.24
N PHE A 178 -23.66 -5.16 -0.61
CA PHE A 178 -23.81 -5.22 0.82
C PHE A 178 -23.72 -6.69 1.26
N SER A 179 -22.73 -6.99 2.10
CA SER A 179 -22.55 -8.29 2.72
C SER A 179 -22.02 -8.12 4.15
N GLU A 180 -21.82 -9.23 4.88
CA GLU A 180 -21.11 -9.21 6.17
C GLU A 180 -19.70 -8.61 6.03
N ASN A 181 -19.04 -8.79 4.88
CA ASN A 181 -17.74 -8.17 4.64
C ASN A 181 -17.82 -6.63 4.66
N SER A 182 -18.92 -6.04 4.19
CA SER A 182 -19.12 -4.59 4.20
C SER A 182 -19.20 -4.03 5.63
N ILE A 183 -19.85 -4.76 6.54
CA ILE A 183 -19.94 -4.41 7.97
C ILE A 183 -18.58 -4.63 8.66
N TYR A 184 -17.92 -5.73 8.34
CA TYR A 184 -16.59 -6.03 8.84
C TYR A 184 -15.56 -4.97 8.45
N GLU A 185 -15.51 -4.54 7.18
CA GLU A 185 -14.61 -3.47 6.74
C GLU A 185 -14.93 -2.13 7.41
N LEU A 186 -16.22 -1.80 7.62
CA LEU A 186 -16.60 -0.62 8.40
C LEU A 186 -16.02 -0.68 9.81
N SER A 187 -16.10 -1.83 10.49
CA SER A 187 -15.54 -2.00 11.84
C SER A 187 -14.02 -1.81 11.88
N ARG A 188 -13.29 -2.19 10.82
CA ARG A 188 -11.84 -1.97 10.70
C ARG A 188 -11.46 -0.51 10.47
N CYS A 189 -12.38 0.28 9.91
CA CYS A 189 -12.20 1.70 9.69
C CYS A 189 -12.56 2.58 10.89
N MET A 190 -12.97 1.99 12.02
CA MET A 190 -13.29 2.72 13.24
C MET A 190 -12.02 2.98 14.06
N VAL A 191 -11.38 4.14 13.85
CA VAL A 191 -10.14 4.49 14.52
C VAL A 191 -10.41 5.49 15.63
N GLN A 192 -9.87 5.26 16.83
CA GLN A 192 -9.94 6.22 17.94
C GLN A 192 -8.95 7.36 17.70
N ILE A 193 -9.33 8.58 18.07
CA ILE A 193 -8.46 9.77 17.94
C ILE A 193 -7.28 9.68 18.93
N ASP A 194 -7.56 9.24 20.15
CA ASP A 194 -6.58 9.00 21.21
C ASP A 194 -7.09 7.87 22.10
N VAL A 195 -6.18 7.11 22.70
CA VAL A 195 -6.42 6.01 23.65
C VAL A 195 -7.28 6.46 24.85
N ASN A 196 -7.15 7.73 25.25
CA ASN A 196 -7.93 8.30 26.35
C ASN A 196 -9.28 8.87 25.92
N THR A 197 -9.44 9.20 24.63
CA THR A 197 -10.68 9.74 24.10
C THR A 197 -11.58 8.63 23.60
N GLN A 198 -12.85 8.67 23.97
CA GLN A 198 -13.82 7.67 23.52
C GLN A 198 -14.41 8.01 22.13
N VAL A 199 -13.78 8.93 21.40
CA VAL A 199 -14.25 9.47 20.13
C VAL A 199 -13.67 8.65 18.97
N ILE A 200 -14.54 8.24 18.05
CA ILE A 200 -14.17 7.56 16.81
C ILE A 200 -14.09 8.58 15.69
N ASP A 201 -12.96 8.57 14.99
CA ASP A 201 -12.77 9.27 13.72
C ASP A 201 -13.30 8.41 12.57
N TRP A 202 -14.22 8.98 11.80
CA TRP A 202 -14.86 8.35 10.65
C TRP A 202 -14.16 8.67 9.33
N VAL A 203 -13.10 9.50 9.32
CA VAL A 203 -12.28 9.74 8.12
C VAL A 203 -11.80 8.45 7.44
N PRO A 204 -11.29 7.43 8.16
CA PRO A 204 -10.87 6.19 7.52
C PRO A 204 -12.02 5.48 6.79
N PHE A 205 -13.22 5.52 7.37
CA PHE A 205 -14.40 4.95 6.73
C PHE A 205 -14.81 5.74 5.49
N PHE A 206 -14.72 7.07 5.52
CA PHE A 206 -14.99 7.91 4.35
C PHE A 206 -13.99 7.61 3.22
N CYS A 207 -12.70 7.50 3.53
CA CYS A 207 -11.67 7.12 2.56
C CYS A 207 -11.93 5.73 1.97
N TYR A 208 -12.31 4.75 2.80
CA TYR A 208 -12.75 3.43 2.34
C TYR A 208 -13.98 3.51 1.42
N ALA A 209 -15.03 4.22 1.84
CA ALA A 209 -16.27 4.35 1.10
C ALA A 209 -16.04 5.07 -0.25
N LEU A 210 -15.11 6.02 -0.33
CA LEU A 210 -14.71 6.69 -1.57
C LEU A 210 -13.76 5.87 -2.44
N GLY A 211 -13.20 4.77 -1.91
CA GLY A 211 -12.23 3.92 -2.60
C GLY A 211 -10.85 4.56 -2.73
N ILE A 212 -10.45 5.39 -1.76
CA ILE A 212 -9.16 6.10 -1.71
C ILE A 212 -8.36 5.71 -0.45
N LYS A 213 -8.59 4.49 0.06
CA LYS A 213 -7.93 3.96 1.26
C LYS A 213 -6.42 3.86 1.10
N ASP A 214 -5.94 3.52 -0.09
CA ASP A 214 -4.52 3.46 -0.42
C ASP A 214 -3.83 4.83 -0.37
N ILE A 215 -4.52 5.89 -0.79
CA ILE A 215 -4.05 7.29 -0.59
C ILE A 215 -4.02 7.64 0.90
N MET A 216 -5.07 7.26 1.64
CA MET A 216 -5.13 7.46 3.09
C MET A 216 -3.95 6.76 3.80
N ASP A 217 -3.67 5.50 3.46
CA ASP A 217 -2.56 4.72 4.02
C ASP A 217 -1.21 5.33 3.65
N PHE A 218 -1.09 6.00 2.49
CA PHE A 218 0.13 6.69 2.07
C PHE A 218 0.37 8.03 2.77
N VAL A 219 -0.68 8.78 3.12
CA VAL A 219 -0.54 10.08 3.84
C VAL A 219 -0.38 9.92 5.36
N GLN A 220 -0.51 8.70 5.85
CA GLN A 220 -0.06 8.34 7.18
C GLN A 220 1.46 8.29 7.16
N ASP A 221 2.11 8.77 8.22
CA ASP A 221 3.59 8.79 8.34
C ASP A 221 4.19 7.37 8.54
N THR A 222 3.52 6.33 8.05
CA THR A 222 3.84 4.90 8.19
C THR A 222 3.65 4.16 6.86
N GLY A 223 3.89 2.85 6.83
CA GLY A 223 3.63 2.03 5.66
C GLY A 223 4.44 2.46 4.44
N LEU A 224 3.79 2.55 3.28
CA LEU A 224 4.47 2.72 1.99
C LEU A 224 5.32 3.99 1.91
N TYR A 225 4.85 5.12 2.45
CA TYR A 225 5.64 6.36 2.46
C TYR A 225 6.92 6.21 3.29
N SER A 226 6.80 5.65 4.49
CA SER A 226 7.94 5.39 5.38
C SER A 226 8.93 4.40 4.77
N ASP A 227 8.43 3.31 4.17
CA ASP A 227 9.23 2.29 3.47
C ASP A 227 10.09 2.95 2.37
N ILE A 228 9.48 3.81 1.53
CA ILE A 228 10.19 4.51 0.46
C ILE A 228 11.24 5.45 1.06
N LYS A 229 10.86 6.28 2.03
CA LYS A 229 11.77 7.28 2.63
C LYS A 229 12.97 6.61 3.27
N GLN A 230 12.77 5.53 4.02
CA GLN A 230 13.86 4.75 4.63
C GLN A 230 14.82 4.19 3.57
N LYS A 231 14.30 3.69 2.45
CA LYS A 231 15.13 3.17 1.34
C LYS A 231 15.91 4.27 0.65
N LEU A 232 15.31 5.44 0.41
CA LEU A 232 16.02 6.58 -0.16
C LEU A 232 17.14 7.08 0.75
N GLU A 233 16.91 7.16 2.06
CA GLU A 233 17.94 7.55 3.04
C GLU A 233 19.05 6.50 3.14
N GLN A 234 18.72 5.21 3.06
CA GLN A 234 19.72 4.13 3.01
C GLN A 234 20.64 4.25 1.78
N ILE A 235 20.08 4.55 0.60
CA ILE A 235 20.89 4.74 -0.62
C ILE A 235 21.75 6.00 -0.49
N LYS A 236 21.18 7.09 0.03
CA LYS A 236 21.88 8.36 0.25
C LYS A 236 23.10 8.17 1.16
N SER A 237 22.98 7.43 2.27
CA SER A 237 24.12 7.16 3.15
C SER A 237 25.20 6.33 2.44
N MET A 238 24.81 5.30 1.68
CA MET A 238 25.75 4.47 0.94
C MET A 238 26.55 5.26 -0.11
N VAL A 239 25.91 6.21 -0.81
CA VAL A 239 26.56 7.02 -1.87
C VAL A 239 27.45 8.12 -1.29
N THR A 240 27.15 8.63 -0.11
CA THR A 240 27.93 9.72 0.54
C THR A 240 29.10 9.22 1.39
N GLU A 241 29.07 7.96 1.82
CA GLU A 241 30.16 7.32 2.58
C GLU A 241 31.46 7.12 1.78
N GLU A 242 32.55 6.77 2.47
CA GLU A 242 33.94 6.66 1.98
C GLU A 242 34.12 6.20 0.51
N PRO A 243 35.13 6.73 -0.21
CA PRO A 243 35.46 6.30 -1.57
C PRO A 243 35.57 4.77 -1.66
N LEU A 244 34.94 4.16 -2.68
CA LEU A 244 35.01 2.71 -2.94
C LEU A 244 36.46 2.19 -2.90
N THR A 245 37.41 3.01 -3.36
CA THR A 245 38.85 2.68 -3.36
C THR A 245 39.42 2.48 -1.95
N LYS A 246 38.93 3.19 -0.93
CA LYS A 246 39.34 2.97 0.46
C LYS A 246 38.78 1.67 1.00
N GLN A 247 37.48 1.41 0.80
CA GLN A 247 36.84 0.16 1.24
C GLN A 247 37.49 -1.07 0.61
N GLU A 248 37.84 -1.03 -0.68
CA GLU A 248 38.55 -2.13 -1.34
C GLU A 248 39.91 -2.42 -0.67
N VAL A 249 40.68 -1.37 -0.37
CA VAL A 249 41.97 -1.48 0.32
C VAL A 249 41.79 -2.04 1.74
N GLU A 250 40.78 -1.59 2.47
CA GLU A 250 40.49 -2.11 3.81
C GLU A 250 40.11 -3.58 3.80
N ILE A 251 39.25 -4.02 2.86
CA ILE A 251 38.88 -5.43 2.71
C ILE A 251 40.12 -6.26 2.38
N ARG A 252 40.95 -5.80 1.44
CA ARG A 252 42.19 -6.49 1.06
C ARG A 252 43.16 -6.60 2.25
N ASN A 253 43.35 -5.52 3.00
CA ASN A 253 44.20 -5.49 4.19
C ASN A 253 43.67 -6.46 5.24
N TYR A 254 42.36 -6.41 5.51
CA TYR A 254 41.71 -7.27 6.49
C TYR A 254 41.84 -8.75 6.14
N ILE A 255 41.64 -9.13 4.88
CA ILE A 255 41.84 -10.52 4.41
C ILE A 255 43.31 -10.94 4.58
N SER A 256 44.25 -10.08 4.19
CA SER A 256 45.69 -10.33 4.32
C SER A 256 46.09 -10.54 5.79
N GLU A 257 45.65 -9.65 6.67
CA GLU A 257 45.89 -9.71 8.12
C GLU A 257 45.32 -10.98 8.76
N CYS A 258 44.11 -11.37 8.38
CA CYS A 258 43.44 -12.56 8.92
C CYS A 258 44.01 -13.89 8.39
N SER A 259 44.79 -13.85 7.32
CA SER A 259 45.39 -15.05 6.70
C SER A 259 46.76 -15.40 7.29
N LEU A 260 47.32 -14.57 8.17
CA LEU A 260 48.65 -14.74 8.72
C LEU A 260 48.72 -15.81 9.81
N ILE A 261 49.69 -16.71 9.68
CA ILE A 261 50.06 -17.67 10.73
C ILE A 261 51.36 -17.17 11.38
N LEU A 262 51.28 -16.77 12.65
CA LEU A 262 52.42 -16.32 13.43
C LEU A 262 53.00 -17.46 14.27
N ASN A 263 54.32 -17.59 14.27
CA ASN A 263 55.02 -18.36 15.30
C ASN A 263 55.16 -17.53 16.60
N ASP A 264 55.50 -18.19 17.71
CA ASP A 264 55.57 -17.54 19.03
C ASP A 264 56.60 -16.41 19.10
N ASN A 265 57.71 -16.54 18.38
CA ASN A 265 58.75 -15.52 18.32
C ASN A 265 58.24 -14.26 17.61
N ALA A 266 57.62 -14.41 16.44
CA ALA A 266 57.02 -13.31 15.71
C ALA A 266 55.89 -12.66 16.51
N ARG A 267 55.06 -13.45 17.21
CA ARG A 267 54.00 -12.90 18.07
C ARG A 267 54.54 -12.01 19.18
N LYS A 268 55.60 -12.44 19.87
CA LYS A 268 56.26 -11.62 20.90
C LYS A 268 56.82 -10.32 20.34
N LYS A 269 57.51 -10.38 19.19
CA LYS A 269 58.06 -9.18 18.52
C LYS A 269 56.98 -8.21 18.08
N LEU A 270 55.86 -8.70 17.56
CA LEU A 270 54.74 -7.86 17.14
C LEU A 270 53.99 -7.24 18.32
N ASN A 271 53.83 -7.96 19.43
CA ASN A 271 53.31 -7.38 20.68
C ASN A 271 54.21 -6.25 21.18
N GLN A 272 55.53 -6.49 21.23
CA GLN A 272 56.50 -5.49 21.66
C GLN A 272 56.46 -4.25 20.77
N LEU A 273 56.46 -4.42 19.45
CA LEU A 273 56.33 -3.31 18.51
C LEU A 273 55.02 -2.53 18.75
N ASN A 274 53.90 -3.23 18.94
CA ASN A 274 52.61 -2.58 19.15
C ASN A 274 52.55 -1.77 20.45
N ASP A 275 53.15 -2.28 21.53
CA ASP A 275 53.28 -1.57 22.80
C ASP A 275 54.15 -0.31 22.65
N GLU A 276 55.25 -0.40 21.90
CA GLU A 276 56.13 0.74 21.60
C GLU A 276 55.42 1.80 20.74
N LEU A 277 54.59 1.39 19.77
CA LEU A 277 53.77 2.32 18.97
C LEU A 277 52.67 2.98 19.80
N LYS A 278 52.04 2.25 20.74
CA LYS A 278 51.04 2.82 21.66
C LYS A 278 51.67 3.85 22.59
N GLN A 279 52.84 3.56 23.14
CA GLN A 279 53.61 4.52 23.94
C GLN A 279 53.97 5.76 23.12
N PHE A 280 54.34 5.60 21.85
CA PHE A 280 54.60 6.74 20.96
C PHE A 280 53.39 7.66 20.79
N LEU A 281 52.17 7.09 20.73
CA LEU A 281 50.92 7.85 20.59
C LEU A 281 50.51 8.60 21.87
N GLU A 282 50.96 8.16 23.05
CA GLU A 282 50.65 8.79 24.33
C GLU A 282 51.56 9.99 24.66
N VAL A 283 52.78 10.01 24.11
CA VAL A 283 53.78 11.06 24.38
C VAL A 283 53.58 12.25 23.42
N LYS A 284 53.41 13.46 23.98
CA LYS A 284 53.39 14.70 23.18
C LYS A 284 54.77 14.99 22.59
N GLN A 285 54.87 14.94 21.26
CA GLN A 285 56.08 15.15 20.46
C GLN A 285 56.37 16.65 20.22
N ASP A 286 56.21 17.51 21.24
CA ASP A 286 56.15 18.98 21.04
C ASP A 286 57.50 19.63 20.68
N ASN A 287 58.63 18.91 20.73
CA ASN A 287 60.00 19.46 20.48
C ASN A 287 60.98 18.56 19.71
N ASN A 288 60.55 17.41 19.18
CA ASN A 288 61.45 16.47 18.51
C ASN A 288 61.62 16.81 17.02
N ASN A 289 62.84 16.70 16.50
CA ASN A 289 63.11 16.82 15.07
C ASN A 289 62.39 15.70 14.30
N LEU A 290 61.61 16.04 13.28
CA LEU A 290 60.89 15.06 12.44
C LEU A 290 61.79 13.96 11.88
N LEU A 291 63.06 14.28 11.61
CA LEU A 291 64.02 13.28 11.11
C LEU A 291 64.37 12.24 12.19
N GLU A 292 64.58 12.69 13.43
CA GLU A 292 64.86 11.81 14.59
C GLU A 292 63.65 10.93 14.90
N ILE A 293 62.43 11.46 14.76
CA ILE A 293 61.18 10.69 14.91
C ILE A 293 61.13 9.55 13.88
N VAL A 294 61.41 9.84 12.60
CA VAL A 294 61.40 8.84 11.54
C VAL A 294 62.48 7.79 11.76
N GLU A 295 63.69 8.19 12.18
CA GLU A 295 64.79 7.28 12.49
C GLU A 295 64.45 6.35 13.66
N LEU A 296 63.93 6.91 14.77
CA LEU A 296 63.49 6.15 15.95
C LEU A 296 62.41 5.11 15.59
N LEU A 297 61.39 5.52 14.83
CA LEU A 297 60.33 4.61 14.39
C LEU A 297 60.87 3.51 13.48
N ASN A 298 61.86 3.81 12.63
CA ASN A 298 62.43 2.85 11.70
C ASN A 298 63.34 1.83 12.40
N GLU A 299 64.07 2.23 13.45
CA GLU A 299 64.87 1.32 14.30
C GLU A 299 64.00 0.31 15.05
N LYS A 300 62.79 0.71 15.43
CA LYS A 300 61.84 -0.14 16.17
C LYS A 300 61.22 -1.23 15.31
N LEU A 301 61.28 -1.13 13.97
CA LEU A 301 60.66 -2.11 13.08
C LEU A 301 61.45 -3.42 12.98
N PRO A 302 60.83 -4.59 13.20
CA PRO A 302 61.50 -5.88 13.15
C PRO A 302 61.99 -6.21 11.72
N SER A 303 63.31 -6.36 11.56
CA SER A 303 63.94 -6.61 10.26
C SER A 303 63.70 -8.01 9.70
N ASP A 304 63.45 -8.99 10.57
CA ASP A 304 63.21 -10.40 10.21
C ASP A 304 61.76 -10.72 9.83
N ILE A 305 60.83 -9.80 10.11
CA ILE A 305 59.40 -9.96 9.78
C ILE A 305 59.12 -9.23 8.46
N THR A 306 59.27 -9.95 7.35
CA THR A 306 59.06 -9.43 5.98
C THR A 306 57.75 -9.89 5.35
N TYR A 307 57.05 -10.85 5.96
CA TYR A 307 55.79 -11.39 5.44
C TYR A 307 54.55 -10.62 5.95
N VAL A 308 54.72 -9.65 6.85
CA VAL A 308 53.65 -8.77 7.33
C VAL A 308 53.65 -7.49 6.50
N ASP A 309 52.67 -7.37 5.62
CA ASP A 309 52.62 -6.32 4.60
C ASP A 309 52.42 -4.91 5.18
N SER A 310 51.67 -4.76 6.28
CA SER A 310 51.48 -3.46 6.94
C SER A 310 52.80 -2.89 7.50
N ILE A 311 53.67 -3.74 8.04
CA ILE A 311 55.03 -3.36 8.50
C ILE A 311 55.88 -2.90 7.32
N ASN A 312 55.84 -3.62 6.20
CA ASN A 312 56.61 -3.25 5.01
C ASN A 312 56.14 -1.92 4.40
N ARG A 313 54.83 -1.70 4.34
CA ARG A 313 54.26 -0.43 3.88
C ARG A 313 54.69 0.73 4.76
N PHE A 314 54.55 0.58 6.07
CA PHE A 314 54.99 1.60 7.03
C PHE A 314 56.49 1.88 6.92
N ARG A 315 57.32 0.83 6.81
CA ARG A 315 58.78 0.95 6.58
C ARG A 315 59.11 1.75 5.31
N ASN A 316 58.42 1.48 4.21
CA ASN A 316 58.63 2.18 2.94
C ASN A 316 58.19 3.64 3.04
N ASN A 317 57.09 3.92 3.72
CA ASN A 317 56.61 5.28 3.98
C ASN A 317 57.62 6.06 4.84
N LEU A 318 58.10 5.49 5.95
CA LEU A 318 59.16 6.09 6.77
C LEU A 318 60.43 6.38 5.99
N LYS A 319 60.90 5.45 5.15
CA LYS A 319 62.06 5.68 4.26
C LYS A 319 61.83 6.87 3.33
N ARG A 320 60.64 6.99 2.75
CA ARG A 320 60.29 8.12 1.88
C ARG A 320 60.27 9.44 2.65
N TYR A 321 59.69 9.46 3.85
CA TYR A 321 59.71 10.65 4.71
C TYR A 321 61.15 11.05 5.10
N GLY A 322 61.98 10.08 5.50
CA GLY A 322 63.39 10.30 5.81
C GLY A 322 64.15 10.92 4.63
N GLN A 323 63.97 10.41 3.41
CA GLN A 323 64.61 10.97 2.20
C GLN A 323 64.16 12.40 1.91
N ILE A 324 62.88 12.73 2.10
CA ILE A 324 62.35 14.07 1.89
C ILE A 324 62.93 15.04 2.93
N LEU A 325 62.93 14.64 4.21
CA LEU A 325 63.44 15.44 5.32
C LEU A 325 64.96 15.66 5.23
N GLN A 326 65.73 14.64 4.79
CA GLN A 326 67.17 14.77 4.55
C GLN A 326 67.49 15.73 3.40
N LYS A 327 66.73 15.70 2.30
CA LYS A 327 66.88 16.66 1.19
C LYS A 327 66.60 18.09 1.65
N GLN A 328 65.54 18.30 2.43
CA GLN A 328 65.21 19.62 2.99
C GLN A 328 66.30 20.15 3.94
N LYS A 329 66.96 19.27 4.69
CA LYS A 329 68.10 19.61 5.58
C LYS A 329 69.41 19.86 4.81
N ALA A 330 69.58 19.27 3.63
CA ALA A 330 70.72 19.51 2.75
C ALA A 330 70.59 20.83 1.97
N ASP A 331 69.40 21.16 1.48
CA ASP A 331 69.12 22.41 0.75
C ASP A 331 69.22 23.66 1.66
N THR A 332 69.03 23.51 2.98
CA THR A 332 69.21 24.58 3.97
C THR A 332 70.68 24.85 4.32
N ASN A 333 71.61 23.93 4.03
CA ASN A 333 73.04 24.09 4.32
C ASN A 333 73.87 24.65 3.15
N ILE A 334 73.26 24.89 1.97
CA ILE A 334 73.96 25.34 0.74
C ILE A 334 73.80 26.85 0.48
N SER A 335 73.05 27.59 1.31
CA SER A 335 72.70 29.00 1.02
C SER A 335 73.63 30.07 1.62
N ASP A 336 74.96 29.89 1.53
CA ASP A 336 75.93 30.98 1.77
C ASP A 336 76.78 31.22 0.50
N GLU A 337 76.18 31.78 -0.56
CA GLU A 337 76.79 32.83 -1.39
C GLU A 337 75.76 33.46 -2.36
N PRO A 338 75.86 34.77 -2.67
CA PRO A 338 74.74 35.53 -3.21
C PRO A 338 74.82 35.66 -4.72
N LEU A 339 73.77 35.35 -5.48
CA LEU A 339 73.51 36.01 -6.77
C LEU A 339 72.03 35.96 -7.20
N LYS A 340 71.48 37.17 -7.25
CA LYS A 340 70.21 37.66 -7.79
C LYS A 340 69.73 36.95 -9.07
N LYS A 341 68.51 36.38 -9.03
CA LYS A 341 67.31 36.74 -9.85
C LYS A 341 66.35 35.55 -10.01
N LYS A 342 65.33 35.51 -9.15
CA LYS A 342 63.91 35.21 -9.47
C LYS A 342 63.08 35.31 -8.19
N MET A 343 62.58 36.51 -7.89
CA MET A 343 61.53 36.68 -6.89
C MET A 343 60.17 36.51 -7.57
N LYS A 344 59.41 35.49 -7.17
CA LYS A 344 57.96 35.63 -6.94
C LYS A 344 57.48 34.56 -5.96
N LYS A 345 57.31 35.01 -4.71
CA LYS A 345 56.42 34.52 -3.65
C LYS A 345 56.47 33.02 -3.31
N ILE A 346 57.41 32.65 -2.43
CA ILE A 346 57.16 31.68 -1.36
C ILE A 346 57.69 32.34 -0.09
N SER A 347 56.82 33.02 0.65
CA SER A 347 57.16 33.60 1.95
C SER A 347 55.93 33.57 2.85
N VAL A 348 55.37 32.36 3.03
CA VAL A 348 54.51 31.93 4.14
C VAL A 348 54.57 30.38 4.12
N GLY A 349 54.97 29.70 5.20
CA GLY A 349 54.63 28.27 5.39
C GLY A 349 55.74 27.24 5.57
N ALA A 350 56.82 27.50 6.32
CA ALA A 350 57.73 26.42 6.76
C ALA A 350 57.15 25.62 7.95
N ASP A 351 56.60 26.31 8.97
CA ASP A 351 56.00 25.67 10.15
C ASP A 351 54.73 24.87 9.85
N ASN A 352 53.87 25.36 8.93
CA ASN A 352 52.64 24.64 8.55
C ASN A 352 52.92 23.28 7.90
N ASN A 353 54.07 23.09 7.25
CA ASN A 353 54.41 21.85 6.55
C ASN A 353 54.94 20.75 7.50
N GLN A 354 55.62 21.15 8.57
CA GLN A 354 56.11 20.20 9.59
C GLN A 354 54.98 19.65 10.44
N GLY A 355 54.03 20.49 10.87
CA GLY A 355 52.84 20.05 11.61
C GLY A 355 51.94 19.10 10.79
N ILE A 356 51.79 19.35 9.49
CA ILE A 356 51.08 18.45 8.56
C ILE A 356 51.84 17.13 8.39
N THR A 357 53.17 17.16 8.31
CA THR A 357 53.97 15.93 8.16
C THR A 357 53.92 15.08 9.43
N LEU A 358 53.97 15.70 10.61
CA LEU A 358 53.83 15.01 11.90
C LEU A 358 52.45 14.34 12.03
N SER A 359 51.38 15.04 11.64
CA SER A 359 50.02 14.47 11.70
C SER A 359 49.82 13.30 10.74
N ILE A 360 50.46 13.33 9.56
CA ILE A 360 50.48 12.20 8.63
C ILE A 360 51.25 11.01 9.22
N ILE A 361 52.44 11.22 9.80
CA ILE A 361 53.21 10.15 10.45
C ILE A 361 52.42 9.56 11.62
N HIS A 362 51.76 10.41 12.42
CA HIS A 362 50.90 9.97 13.51
C HIS A 362 49.72 9.12 13.00
N ALA A 363 49.08 9.51 11.91
CA ALA A 363 48.01 8.72 11.28
C ALA A 363 48.51 7.34 10.77
N GLU A 364 49.72 7.28 10.21
CA GLU A 364 50.37 6.04 9.79
C GLU A 364 50.70 5.12 10.98
N VAL A 365 51.16 5.68 12.12
CA VAL A 365 51.39 4.93 13.36
C VAL A 365 50.09 4.35 13.91
N VAL A 366 49.00 5.15 13.95
CA VAL A 366 47.67 4.67 14.36
C VAL A 366 47.20 3.53 13.45
N SER A 367 47.36 3.68 12.13
CA SER A 367 47.00 2.66 11.15
C SER A 367 47.76 1.35 11.37
N LEU A 368 49.09 1.42 11.57
CA LEU A 368 49.91 0.25 11.84
C LEU A 368 49.53 -0.42 13.17
N SER A 369 49.35 0.34 14.24
CA SER A 369 48.97 -0.22 15.55
C SER A 369 47.62 -0.96 15.48
N LYS A 370 46.63 -0.38 14.79
CA LYS A 370 45.33 -1.04 14.57
C LYS A 370 45.46 -2.34 13.75
N SER A 371 46.30 -2.34 12.72
CA SER A 371 46.62 -3.55 11.93
C SER A 371 47.27 -4.63 12.80
N LEU A 372 48.21 -4.25 13.68
CA LEU A 372 48.86 -5.19 14.61
C LEU A 372 47.87 -5.76 15.63
N ASP A 373 46.98 -4.94 16.20
CA ASP A 373 45.92 -5.41 17.10
C ASP A 373 45.04 -6.47 16.43
N ASN A 374 44.63 -6.25 15.17
CA ASN A 374 43.85 -7.21 14.40
C ASN A 374 44.61 -8.54 14.17
N ILE A 375 45.87 -8.46 13.74
CA ILE A 375 46.72 -9.62 13.49
C ILE A 375 46.91 -10.42 14.79
N LEU A 376 47.24 -9.75 15.90
CA LEU A 376 47.54 -10.39 17.18
C LEU A 376 46.31 -11.06 17.80
N ALA A 377 45.14 -10.43 17.69
CA ALA A 377 43.86 -10.97 18.15
C ALA A 377 43.41 -12.22 17.37
N ARG A 378 43.88 -12.39 16.13
CA ARG A 378 43.40 -13.42 15.19
C ARG A 378 44.44 -14.47 14.82
N ALA A 379 45.72 -14.26 15.14
CA ALA A 379 46.79 -15.20 14.85
C ALA A 379 46.50 -16.59 15.45
N GLY A 380 46.39 -17.58 14.56
CA GLY A 380 46.10 -18.99 14.88
C GLY A 380 44.62 -19.37 14.92
N ARG A 381 43.69 -18.47 14.55
CA ARG A 381 42.25 -18.76 14.44
C ARG A 381 41.85 -19.02 12.97
N PRO A 382 40.72 -19.72 12.72
CA PRO A 382 40.17 -19.85 11.37
C PRO A 382 39.83 -18.49 10.77
N LEU A 383 39.91 -18.39 9.44
CA LEU A 383 39.49 -17.19 8.69
C LEU A 383 38.01 -16.86 8.98
N PRO A 384 37.68 -15.60 9.32
CA PRO A 384 36.32 -15.19 9.64
C PRO A 384 35.54 -14.92 8.34
N LEU A 385 35.18 -16.00 7.66
CA LEU A 385 34.49 -15.94 6.36
C LEU A 385 33.19 -15.13 6.42
N GLY A 386 32.43 -15.20 7.52
CA GLY A 386 31.20 -14.41 7.70
C GLY A 386 31.44 -12.89 7.66
N ASP A 387 32.45 -12.40 8.39
CA ASP A 387 32.81 -10.98 8.40
C ASP A 387 33.27 -10.52 7.02
N ILE A 388 34.08 -11.36 6.35
CA ILE A 388 34.61 -11.09 5.00
C ILE A 388 33.46 -11.02 4.00
N PHE A 389 32.56 -12.00 3.99
CA PHE A 389 31.40 -12.00 3.10
C PHE A 389 30.52 -10.78 3.33
N THR A 390 30.27 -10.39 4.58
CA THR A 390 29.48 -9.21 4.90
C THR A 390 30.12 -7.93 4.34
N LYS A 391 31.44 -7.76 4.52
CA LYS A 391 32.17 -6.60 3.98
C LYS A 391 32.19 -6.58 2.45
N VAL A 392 32.42 -7.74 1.82
CA VAL A 392 32.44 -7.87 0.35
C VAL A 392 31.05 -7.62 -0.23
N GLN A 393 29.99 -8.15 0.36
CA GLN A 393 28.62 -7.91 -0.08
C GLN A 393 28.29 -6.41 -0.02
N SER A 394 28.58 -5.75 1.11
CA SER A 394 28.38 -4.30 1.25
C SER A 394 29.15 -3.49 0.19
N PHE A 395 30.39 -3.89 -0.14
CA PHE A 395 31.16 -3.26 -1.20
C PHE A 395 30.52 -3.47 -2.59
N LEU A 396 30.06 -4.69 -2.88
CA LEU A 396 29.41 -5.01 -4.16
C LEU A 396 28.09 -4.26 -4.33
N ASP A 397 27.27 -4.18 -3.27
CA ASP A 397 26.01 -3.44 -3.28
C ASP A 397 26.27 -1.94 -3.54
N LYS A 398 27.23 -1.34 -2.82
CA LYS A 398 27.62 0.06 -3.00
C LYS A 398 28.18 0.32 -4.40
N LYS A 399 28.99 -0.61 -4.93
CA LYS A 399 29.54 -0.52 -6.28
C LYS A 399 28.43 -0.59 -7.33
N GLN A 400 27.49 -1.54 -7.19
CA GLN A 400 26.33 -1.64 -8.08
C GLN A 400 25.51 -0.36 -8.08
N ILE A 401 25.28 0.25 -6.91
CA ILE A 401 24.56 1.53 -6.78
C ILE A 401 25.30 2.66 -7.51
N LEU A 402 26.62 2.77 -7.32
CA LEU A 402 27.42 3.82 -7.94
C LEU A 402 27.55 3.65 -9.46
N ASP A 403 27.72 2.41 -9.92
CA ASP A 403 27.79 2.07 -11.36
C ASP A 403 26.42 2.26 -12.04
N SER A 404 25.32 1.99 -11.33
CA SER A 404 23.95 2.13 -11.83
C SER A 404 23.38 3.53 -11.63
N LYS A 405 24.09 4.45 -10.96
CA LYS A 405 23.59 5.78 -10.66
C LYS A 405 23.24 6.50 -11.97
N PRO A 406 21.96 6.82 -12.22
CA PRO A 406 21.61 7.65 -13.36
C PRO A 406 22.30 9.01 -13.18
N ALA A 407 23.02 9.46 -14.20
CA ALA A 407 23.77 10.71 -14.14
C ALA A 407 22.85 11.86 -13.73
N GLY A 408 23.20 12.59 -12.67
CA GLY A 408 22.44 13.76 -12.22
C GLY A 408 21.33 13.52 -11.19
N ILE A 409 21.13 12.31 -10.65
CA ILE A 409 20.19 12.12 -9.53
C ILE A 409 20.75 12.72 -8.23
N ASP A 410 20.01 13.72 -7.73
CA ASP A 410 20.11 14.27 -6.39
C ASP A 410 19.07 13.57 -5.48
N PHE A 411 19.58 12.89 -4.45
CA PHE A 411 18.74 12.16 -3.49
C PHE A 411 18.06 13.10 -2.49
N ASP A 412 18.66 14.25 -2.16
CA ASP A 412 18.05 15.24 -1.29
C ASP A 412 16.84 15.86 -1.97
N ASP A 413 16.99 16.23 -3.25
CA ASP A 413 15.87 16.67 -4.10
C ASP A 413 14.77 15.61 -4.18
N LEU A 414 15.12 14.33 -4.41
CA LEU A 414 14.11 13.27 -4.53
C LEU A 414 13.34 13.02 -3.22
N ILE A 415 14.01 13.05 -2.07
CA ILE A 415 13.38 12.95 -0.75
C ILE A 415 12.50 14.18 -0.49
N GLN A 416 12.97 15.38 -0.84
CA GLN A 416 12.18 16.60 -0.70
C GLN A 416 10.92 16.57 -1.60
N GLN A 417 11.03 16.03 -2.81
CA GLN A 417 9.88 15.83 -3.70
C GLN A 417 8.89 14.82 -3.13
N LEU A 418 9.36 13.70 -2.55
CA LEU A 418 8.51 12.72 -1.86
C LEU A 418 7.75 13.37 -0.70
N ASP A 419 8.43 14.14 0.14
CA ASP A 419 7.82 14.86 1.27
C ASP A 419 6.81 15.91 0.80
N ALA A 420 7.09 16.60 -0.31
CA ALA A 420 6.18 17.55 -0.94
C ALA A 420 4.93 16.86 -1.52
N VAL A 421 5.08 15.71 -2.19
CA VAL A 421 3.94 14.90 -2.68
C VAL A 421 3.09 14.42 -1.50
N HIS A 422 3.72 13.87 -0.47
CA HIS A 422 3.04 13.42 0.76
C HIS A 422 2.23 14.54 1.41
N SER A 423 2.85 15.71 1.63
CA SER A 423 2.20 16.87 2.26
C SER A 423 1.06 17.42 1.38
N THR A 424 1.25 17.44 0.07
CA THR A 424 0.22 17.90 -0.88
C THR A 424 -0.98 16.96 -0.89
N LEU A 425 -0.75 15.64 -0.94
CA LEU A 425 -1.82 14.64 -0.86
C LEU A 425 -2.59 14.74 0.46
N LYS A 426 -1.90 14.94 1.59
CA LYS A 426 -2.54 15.11 2.90
C LYS A 426 -3.47 16.32 2.92
N ARG A 427 -3.03 17.45 2.36
CA ARG A 427 -3.84 18.66 2.22
C ARG A 427 -5.04 18.45 1.29
N LEU A 428 -4.81 17.94 0.08
CA LEU A 428 -5.86 17.69 -0.92
C LEU A 428 -6.89 16.67 -0.43
N LEU A 429 -6.47 15.65 0.32
CA LEU A 429 -7.38 14.68 0.93
C LEU A 429 -8.29 15.35 1.96
N SER A 430 -7.75 16.21 2.82
CA SER A 430 -8.54 16.99 3.79
C SER A 430 -9.57 17.88 3.07
N GLU A 431 -9.14 18.62 2.05
CA GLU A 431 -10.02 19.48 1.25
C GLU A 431 -11.14 18.68 0.58
N LEU A 432 -10.80 17.55 -0.05
CA LEU A 432 -11.77 16.65 -0.68
C LEU A 432 -12.81 16.16 0.33
N LEU A 433 -12.39 15.69 1.51
CA LEU A 433 -13.32 15.19 2.53
C LEU A 433 -14.20 16.29 3.11
N GLN A 434 -13.67 17.50 3.27
CA GLN A 434 -14.43 18.66 3.73
C GLN A 434 -15.49 19.10 2.72
N GLU A 435 -15.16 19.09 1.43
CA GLU A 435 -16.09 19.36 0.33
C GLU A 435 -17.12 18.23 0.20
N TYR A 436 -16.68 16.97 0.35
CA TYR A 436 -17.56 15.82 0.24
C TYR A 436 -18.58 15.77 1.39
N LEU A 437 -18.24 16.21 2.60
CA LEU A 437 -19.17 16.38 3.71
C LEU A 437 -19.89 17.75 3.66
N ASP A 438 -20.56 18.00 2.53
CA ASP A 438 -21.43 19.16 2.31
C ASP A 438 -22.79 19.04 3.04
N ALA A 439 -23.55 20.13 3.05
CA ALA A 439 -24.85 20.20 3.72
C ALA A 439 -25.87 19.19 3.13
N ASP A 440 -25.86 19.00 1.82
CA ASP A 440 -26.73 18.05 1.12
C ASP A 440 -26.44 16.61 1.55
N PHE A 441 -25.17 16.25 1.68
CA PHE A 441 -24.75 14.91 2.11
C PHE A 441 -25.03 14.67 3.59
N LYS A 442 -24.78 15.66 4.46
CA LYS A 442 -25.17 15.57 5.87
C LYS A 442 -26.67 15.32 6.01
N LYS A 443 -27.48 16.10 5.30
CA LYS A 443 -28.94 15.93 5.28
C LYS A 443 -29.34 14.55 4.74
N LEU A 444 -28.67 14.05 3.70
CA LEU A 444 -28.89 12.69 3.20
C LEU A 444 -28.63 11.64 4.27
N ILE A 445 -27.52 11.73 5.00
CA ILE A 445 -27.20 10.80 6.08
C ILE A 445 -28.25 10.88 7.18
N GLU A 446 -28.61 12.10 7.61
CA GLU A 446 -29.65 12.34 8.62
C GLU A 446 -31.01 11.78 8.21
N ASP A 447 -31.47 12.06 6.99
CA ASP A 447 -32.74 11.55 6.46
C ASP A 447 -32.75 10.02 6.38
N THR A 448 -31.61 9.41 6.04
CA THR A 448 -31.47 7.95 5.96
C THR A 448 -31.43 7.29 7.34
N LEU A 449 -30.93 7.99 8.36
CA LEU A 449 -30.80 7.46 9.72
C LEU A 449 -31.99 7.79 10.63
N LYS A 450 -32.67 8.92 10.41
CA LYS A 450 -33.76 9.44 11.25
C LYS A 450 -34.80 8.38 11.66
N PRO A 451 -35.23 7.46 10.78
CA PRO A 451 -36.16 6.39 11.15
C PRO A 451 -35.69 5.40 12.22
N PHE A 452 -34.40 5.39 12.52
CA PHE A 452 -33.73 4.52 13.49
C PHE A 452 -33.20 5.27 14.71
N ILE A 453 -33.48 6.57 14.79
CA ILE A 453 -33.20 7.44 15.93
C ILE A 453 -34.52 7.62 16.68
N GLU A 454 -34.51 7.40 17.98
CA GLU A 454 -35.68 7.59 18.84
C GLU A 454 -36.00 9.08 18.99
N GLU A 455 -37.24 9.45 19.32
CA GLU A 455 -37.62 10.87 19.44
C GLU A 455 -36.84 11.63 20.53
N THR A 456 -36.33 10.89 21.52
CA THR A 456 -35.50 11.40 22.62
C THR A 456 -34.01 11.47 22.27
N GLU A 457 -33.62 11.00 21.09
CA GLU A 457 -32.24 10.92 20.64
C GLU A 457 -31.90 12.02 19.63
N SER A 458 -30.68 12.54 19.71
CA SER A 458 -30.15 13.53 18.78
C SER A 458 -28.91 12.97 18.08
N LEU A 459 -29.04 12.73 16.77
CA LEU A 459 -27.92 12.38 15.88
C LEU A 459 -27.15 13.64 15.50
N LYS A 460 -25.82 13.60 15.59
CA LYS A 460 -24.92 14.67 15.17
C LYS A 460 -23.81 14.14 14.27
N ILE A 461 -23.46 14.96 13.26
CA ILE A 461 -22.39 14.69 12.29
C ILE A 461 -21.51 15.93 12.20
N ASP A 462 -20.43 15.92 12.97
CA ASP A 462 -19.59 17.08 13.20
C ASP A 462 -18.21 16.90 12.58
N LYS A 463 -17.69 18.02 12.06
CA LYS A 463 -16.28 18.14 11.68
C LYS A 463 -15.54 18.48 12.96
N ILE A 464 -14.45 17.78 13.24
CA ILE A 464 -13.62 18.01 14.42
C ILE A 464 -12.23 18.49 13.97
N THR A 465 -11.60 19.31 14.80
CA THR A 465 -10.30 19.93 14.51
C THR A 465 -9.12 19.01 14.74
N THR A 466 -9.37 17.78 15.23
CA THR A 466 -8.35 16.76 15.44
C THR A 466 -8.85 15.42 14.89
N GLY A 467 -8.05 14.80 14.04
CA GLY A 467 -8.34 13.49 13.45
C GLY A 467 -7.25 12.47 13.73
N ALA A 468 -7.59 11.19 13.59
CA ALA A 468 -6.65 10.08 13.76
C ALA A 468 -5.72 9.93 12.55
N VAL A 469 -6.20 10.32 11.35
CA VAL A 469 -5.44 10.22 10.09
C VAL A 469 -4.84 11.57 9.68
N ILE A 470 -5.64 12.63 9.80
CA ILE A 470 -5.24 14.00 9.47
C ILE A 470 -5.27 14.78 10.78
N ALA A 471 -4.10 15.24 11.24
CA ALA A 471 -3.95 15.86 12.55
C ALA A 471 -4.95 17.00 12.81
N ASP A 472 -5.29 17.77 11.77
CA ASP A 472 -6.12 18.98 11.88
C ASP A 472 -7.56 18.78 11.39
N PHE A 473 -7.96 17.54 11.08
CA PHE A 473 -9.29 17.25 10.53
C PHE A 473 -9.76 15.83 10.83
N GLY A 474 -10.93 15.71 11.45
CA GLY A 474 -11.63 14.44 11.64
C GLY A 474 -13.13 14.58 11.40
N ILE A 475 -13.82 13.43 11.40
CA ILE A 475 -15.28 13.36 11.30
C ILE A 475 -15.81 12.55 12.47
N GLN A 476 -16.73 13.12 13.24
CA GLN A 476 -17.40 12.44 14.34
C GLN A 476 -18.88 12.24 14.03
N ILE A 477 -19.36 11.02 14.32
CA ILE A 477 -20.79 10.69 14.30
C ILE A 477 -21.18 10.18 15.69
N SER A 478 -22.14 10.86 16.31
CA SER A 478 -22.61 10.59 17.66
C SER A 478 -24.13 10.66 17.78
N VAL A 479 -24.65 9.95 18.78
CA VAL A 479 -26.03 10.07 19.25
C VAL A 479 -25.99 10.44 20.72
N ASN A 480 -26.67 11.53 21.10
CA ASN A 480 -26.66 12.06 22.47
C ASN A 480 -25.24 12.25 23.01
N GLU A 481 -24.34 12.81 22.20
CA GLU A 481 -22.92 13.01 22.50
C GLU A 481 -22.08 11.73 22.70
N VAL A 482 -22.66 10.55 22.50
CA VAL A 482 -21.96 9.27 22.57
C VAL A 482 -21.69 8.75 21.16
N SER A 483 -20.48 8.28 20.88
CA SER A 483 -20.17 7.72 19.56
C SER A 483 -21.06 6.52 19.23
N VAL A 484 -21.53 6.45 17.97
CA VAL A 484 -22.56 5.50 17.52
C VAL A 484 -22.21 4.03 17.77
N ASN A 485 -20.93 3.65 17.77
CA ASN A 485 -20.49 2.27 18.07
C ASN A 485 -20.70 1.86 19.52
N LYS A 486 -20.73 2.83 20.44
CA LYS A 486 -20.98 2.58 21.86
C LYS A 486 -22.45 2.74 22.20
N TYR A 487 -23.12 3.67 21.52
CA TYR A 487 -24.51 3.98 21.78
C TYR A 487 -25.44 2.90 21.23
N PHE A 488 -25.24 2.46 19.99
CA PHE A 488 -26.10 1.47 19.36
C PHE A 488 -25.76 0.04 19.79
N ASN A 489 -26.80 -0.75 20.00
CA ASN A 489 -26.65 -2.21 20.02
C ASN A 489 -26.30 -2.75 18.62
N THR A 490 -25.92 -4.03 18.54
CA THR A 490 -25.47 -4.68 17.30
C THR A 490 -26.45 -4.51 16.13
N PHE A 491 -27.76 -4.60 16.39
CA PHE A 491 -28.78 -4.46 15.34
C PHE A 491 -28.90 -3.02 14.82
N ARG A 492 -28.99 -2.02 15.72
CA ARG A 492 -29.06 -0.60 15.34
C ARG A 492 -27.77 -0.14 14.67
N PHE A 493 -26.62 -0.62 15.14
CA PHE A 493 -25.32 -0.30 14.53
C PHE A 493 -25.18 -0.87 13.12
N ARG A 494 -25.71 -2.08 12.88
CA ARG A 494 -25.80 -2.67 11.55
C ARG A 494 -26.68 -1.84 10.60
N LEU A 495 -27.88 -1.43 11.05
CA LEU A 495 -28.73 -0.54 10.26
C LEU A 495 -28.05 0.79 9.96
N PHE A 496 -27.40 1.38 10.95
CA PHE A 496 -26.60 2.60 10.79
C PHE A 496 -25.55 2.44 9.68
N SER A 497 -24.78 1.34 9.72
CA SER A 497 -23.74 1.01 8.74
C SER A 497 -24.29 0.93 7.31
N LEU A 498 -25.42 0.23 7.13
CA LEU A 498 -26.07 0.06 5.83
C LEU A 498 -26.65 1.38 5.30
N CYS A 499 -27.28 2.18 6.17
CA CYS A 499 -27.80 3.50 5.83
C CYS A 499 -26.69 4.46 5.41
N LEU A 500 -25.56 4.45 6.13
CA LEU A 500 -24.42 5.30 5.80
C LEU A 500 -23.86 4.94 4.42
N LEU A 501 -23.65 3.65 4.13
CA LEU A 501 -23.24 3.18 2.79
C LEU A 501 -24.26 3.54 1.70
N ALA A 502 -25.56 3.42 1.98
CA ALA A 502 -26.62 3.82 1.07
C ALA A 502 -26.54 5.33 0.72
N ALA A 503 -26.29 6.19 1.72
CA ALA A 503 -26.08 7.61 1.51
C ALA A 503 -24.89 7.87 0.56
N PHE A 504 -23.74 7.22 0.78
CA PHE A 504 -22.59 7.30 -0.14
C PHE A 504 -22.97 6.90 -1.57
N ASN A 505 -23.72 5.80 -1.72
CA ASN A 505 -24.14 5.30 -3.03
C ASN A 505 -25.10 6.25 -3.74
N PHE A 506 -26.05 6.86 -3.03
CA PHE A 506 -26.95 7.86 -3.61
C PHE A 506 -26.19 9.10 -4.09
N LYS A 507 -25.27 9.63 -3.28
CA LYS A 507 -24.44 10.77 -3.67
C LYS A 507 -23.59 10.44 -4.90
N ALA A 508 -22.99 9.26 -4.93
CA ALA A 508 -22.20 8.80 -6.08
C ALA A 508 -23.01 8.66 -7.36
N MET A 509 -24.20 8.06 -7.31
CA MET A 509 -25.11 7.96 -8.47
C MET A 509 -25.52 9.34 -8.99
N LYS A 510 -25.82 10.28 -8.08
CA LYS A 510 -26.20 11.65 -8.42
C LYS A 510 -25.05 12.41 -9.09
N GLN A 511 -23.86 12.39 -8.50
CA GLN A 511 -22.68 13.11 -9.02
C GLN A 511 -22.13 12.47 -10.29
N GLY A 512 -21.98 11.14 -10.32
CA GLY A 512 -21.44 10.39 -11.47
C GLY A 512 -22.45 10.14 -12.60
N LYS A 513 -23.70 10.61 -12.45
CA LYS A 513 -24.81 10.46 -13.40
C LYS A 513 -24.96 9.01 -13.89
N PHE A 514 -25.06 8.08 -12.95
CA PHE A 514 -25.29 6.67 -13.27
C PHE A 514 -26.28 6.02 -12.31
N LEU A 515 -26.90 4.92 -12.74
CA LEU A 515 -27.75 4.09 -11.90
C LEU A 515 -27.13 2.70 -11.76
N PHE A 516 -27.13 2.16 -10.54
CA PHE A 516 -26.61 0.82 -10.24
C PHE A 516 -27.45 0.19 -9.13
N PRO A 517 -27.68 -1.15 -9.14
CA PRO A 517 -28.52 -1.77 -8.13
C PRO A 517 -27.85 -1.84 -6.76
N PHE A 518 -28.65 -1.84 -5.69
CA PHE A 518 -28.16 -2.23 -4.36
C PHE A 518 -28.38 -3.74 -4.21
N ILE A 519 -27.31 -4.48 -3.95
CA ILE A 519 -27.37 -5.94 -3.84
C ILE A 519 -27.00 -6.34 -2.41
N PHE A 520 -27.84 -7.14 -1.75
CA PHE A 520 -27.68 -7.54 -0.35
C PHE A 520 -27.63 -9.07 -0.24
N ASP A 521 -26.60 -9.62 0.43
CA ASP A 521 -26.48 -11.06 0.74
C ASP A 521 -26.65 -11.34 2.23
N ASP A 522 -27.77 -11.96 2.60
CA ASP A 522 -28.00 -12.57 3.93
C ASP A 522 -27.58 -11.66 5.13
N ILE A 523 -27.80 -10.34 5.02
CA ILE A 523 -27.32 -9.36 6.02
C ILE A 523 -28.20 -9.26 7.27
N PHE A 524 -29.40 -9.83 7.27
CA PHE A 524 -30.28 -9.78 8.44
C PHE A 524 -30.54 -11.19 8.95
N TYR A 525 -30.44 -11.39 10.27
CA TYR A 525 -30.58 -12.70 10.91
C TYR A 525 -31.94 -12.87 11.58
N ALA A 526 -32.32 -14.13 11.82
CA ALA A 526 -33.52 -14.53 12.57
C ALA A 526 -33.81 -13.65 13.82
N ASN A 527 -32.76 -13.33 14.58
CA ASN A 527 -32.84 -12.56 15.82
C ASN A 527 -33.15 -11.07 15.60
N ASP A 528 -32.74 -10.52 14.46
CA ASP A 528 -32.98 -9.12 14.08
C ASP A 528 -34.45 -8.88 13.72
N TYR A 529 -35.14 -9.93 13.28
CA TYR A 529 -36.57 -9.89 12.95
C TYR A 529 -37.49 -9.86 14.17
N LYS A 530 -37.00 -9.69 15.40
CA LYS A 530 -37.85 -9.14 16.48
C LYS A 530 -38.24 -7.69 16.18
N ASN A 531 -37.46 -6.99 15.35
CA ASN A 531 -37.64 -5.60 14.94
C ASN A 531 -38.20 -5.45 13.51
N LYS A 532 -39.14 -6.33 13.10
CA LYS A 532 -39.65 -6.40 11.71
C LYS A 532 -40.09 -5.05 11.13
N LYS A 533 -40.68 -4.19 11.98
CA LYS A 533 -41.09 -2.83 11.61
C LYS A 533 -39.90 -1.96 11.18
N LEU A 534 -38.78 -2.00 11.92
CA LEU A 534 -37.58 -1.24 11.60
C LEU A 534 -36.93 -1.75 10.31
N LEU A 535 -36.90 -3.06 10.10
CA LEU A 535 -36.39 -3.64 8.85
C LEU A 535 -37.23 -3.24 7.64
N TYR A 536 -38.55 -3.24 7.77
CA TYR A 536 -39.41 -2.74 6.70
C TYR A 536 -39.18 -1.24 6.44
N ARG A 537 -39.04 -0.44 7.50
CA ARG A 537 -38.74 0.99 7.43
C ARG A 537 -37.40 1.30 6.76
N PHE A 538 -36.42 0.41 6.85
CA PHE A 538 -35.16 0.51 6.10
C PHE A 538 -35.38 0.51 4.58
N PHE A 539 -36.22 -0.35 4.06
CA PHE A 539 -36.51 -0.35 2.62
C PHE A 539 -37.34 0.87 2.18
N GLU A 540 -38.22 1.39 3.05
CA GLU A 540 -38.92 2.65 2.82
C GLU A 540 -37.94 3.83 2.73
N VAL A 541 -36.96 3.86 3.62
CA VAL A 541 -35.87 4.85 3.61
C VAL A 541 -35.10 4.81 2.29
N LEU A 542 -34.73 3.62 1.80
CA LEU A 542 -34.01 3.50 0.54
C LEU A 542 -34.84 4.01 -0.64
N SER A 543 -36.13 3.67 -0.69
CA SER A 543 -37.04 4.15 -1.74
C SER A 543 -37.21 5.68 -1.69
N GLN A 544 -37.43 6.22 -0.50
CA GLN A 544 -37.55 7.66 -0.30
C GLN A 544 -36.24 8.40 -0.60
N GLY A 545 -35.10 7.83 -0.23
CA GLY A 545 -33.77 8.34 -0.58
C GLY A 545 -33.59 8.42 -2.09
N ALA A 546 -33.95 7.38 -2.83
CA ALA A 546 -33.92 7.39 -4.29
C ALA A 546 -34.83 8.48 -4.88
N LYS A 547 -36.04 8.65 -4.34
CA LYS A 547 -36.97 9.70 -4.77
C LYS A 547 -36.42 11.10 -4.50
N THR A 548 -35.91 11.35 -3.29
CA THR A 548 -35.41 12.68 -2.88
C THR A 548 -34.12 13.05 -3.61
N PHE A 549 -33.18 12.12 -3.75
CA PHE A 549 -31.81 12.42 -4.22
C PHE A 549 -31.55 12.09 -5.68
N LEU A 550 -32.26 11.10 -6.24
CA LEU A 550 -32.18 10.74 -7.67
C LEU A 550 -33.42 11.20 -8.46
N GLY A 551 -34.39 11.84 -7.78
CA GLY A 551 -35.61 12.39 -8.38
C GLY A 551 -36.75 11.39 -8.60
N ASN A 552 -36.49 10.09 -8.55
CA ASN A 552 -37.51 9.05 -8.77
C ASN A 552 -37.15 7.76 -8.02
N GLU A 553 -38.12 7.17 -7.32
CA GLU A 553 -37.93 5.89 -6.61
C GLU A 553 -37.56 4.74 -7.56
N ASN A 554 -37.99 4.79 -8.82
CA ASN A 554 -37.64 3.79 -9.83
C ASN A 554 -36.18 3.86 -10.28
N CYS A 555 -35.44 4.91 -9.93
CA CYS A 555 -34.00 4.98 -10.20
C CYS A 555 -33.22 3.94 -9.38
N LEU A 556 -33.79 3.43 -8.28
CA LEU A 556 -33.18 2.39 -7.46
C LEU A 556 -33.75 1.01 -7.82
N GLN A 557 -32.84 0.08 -8.12
CA GLN A 557 -33.13 -1.35 -8.16
C GLN A 557 -32.53 -2.00 -6.93
N LEU A 558 -33.29 -2.83 -6.24
CA LEU A 558 -32.85 -3.53 -5.04
C LEU A 558 -32.90 -5.04 -5.27
N ILE A 559 -31.79 -5.73 -5.02
CA ILE A 559 -31.66 -7.19 -5.13
C ILE A 559 -31.29 -7.71 -3.75
N PHE A 560 -32.19 -8.45 -3.13
CA PHE A 560 -32.05 -8.89 -1.74
C PHE A 560 -32.16 -10.41 -1.63
N PHE A 561 -31.09 -11.05 -1.17
CA PHE A 561 -31.07 -12.48 -0.89
C PHE A 561 -31.26 -12.72 0.61
N THR A 562 -32.14 -13.65 0.94
CA THR A 562 -32.35 -14.07 2.33
C THR A 562 -32.71 -15.55 2.43
N HIS A 563 -32.40 -16.17 3.55
CA HIS A 563 -32.93 -17.47 3.95
C HIS A 563 -34.11 -17.38 4.93
N ASP A 564 -34.46 -16.18 5.40
CA ASP A 564 -35.48 -16.00 6.43
C ASP A 564 -36.90 -15.89 5.83
N GLU A 565 -37.72 -16.91 6.08
CA GLU A 565 -39.12 -16.93 5.61
C GLU A 565 -39.99 -15.89 6.33
N GLN A 566 -39.73 -15.63 7.61
CA GLN A 566 -40.56 -14.71 8.39
C GLN A 566 -40.42 -13.27 7.90
N PHE A 567 -39.21 -12.90 7.50
CA PHE A 567 -38.95 -11.61 6.87
C PHE A 567 -39.73 -11.47 5.57
N MET A 568 -39.62 -12.47 4.69
CA MET A 568 -40.35 -12.47 3.42
C MET A 568 -41.85 -12.35 3.67
N ASN A 569 -42.40 -13.11 4.63
CA ASN A 569 -43.80 -13.01 5.05
C ASN A 569 -44.18 -11.62 5.54
N THR A 570 -43.29 -10.94 6.26
CA THR A 570 -43.55 -9.56 6.71
C THR A 570 -43.54 -8.57 5.55
N LEU A 571 -42.59 -8.71 4.61
CA LEU A 571 -42.64 -7.98 3.35
C LEU A 571 -43.95 -8.25 2.59
N PHE A 572 -44.53 -9.46 2.65
CA PHE A 572 -45.80 -9.80 2.00
C PHE A 572 -47.02 -9.06 2.58
N LEU A 573 -46.98 -8.72 3.86
CA LEU A 573 -48.08 -8.04 4.56
C LEU A 573 -48.19 -6.56 4.20
N HIS A 574 -47.07 -5.92 3.86
CA HIS A 574 -47.03 -4.51 3.50
C HIS A 574 -47.01 -4.31 1.98
N ARG A 575 -47.42 -3.11 1.53
CA ARG A 575 -47.21 -2.70 0.13
C ARG A 575 -45.70 -2.59 -0.07
N GLU A 576 -45.17 -3.13 -1.16
CA GLU A 576 -43.74 -2.99 -1.42
C GLU A 576 -43.40 -1.49 -1.57
N PRO A 577 -42.34 -0.99 -0.92
CA PRO A 577 -41.98 0.42 -0.98
C PRO A 577 -41.40 0.83 -2.34
N PHE A 578 -41.29 -0.11 -3.28
CA PHE A 578 -40.83 0.08 -4.65
C PHE A 578 -42.00 -0.20 -5.60
N MET A 579 -42.20 0.62 -6.64
CA MET A 579 -43.33 0.42 -7.57
C MET A 579 -43.31 -0.94 -8.28
N SER A 580 -42.13 -1.52 -8.46
CA SER A 580 -41.89 -2.75 -9.23
C SER A 580 -40.95 -3.66 -8.45
N ALA A 581 -41.51 -4.62 -7.71
CA ALA A 581 -40.75 -5.62 -6.97
C ALA A 581 -41.30 -7.03 -7.22
N VAL A 582 -40.38 -8.00 -7.28
CA VAL A 582 -40.68 -9.42 -7.45
C VAL A 582 -40.17 -10.15 -6.23
N LYS A 583 -41.09 -10.86 -5.57
CA LYS A 583 -40.75 -11.83 -4.53
C LYS A 583 -40.70 -13.22 -5.15
N ALA A 584 -39.60 -13.93 -4.94
CA ALA A 584 -39.45 -15.27 -5.47
C ALA A 584 -38.71 -16.20 -4.49
N ARG A 585 -38.84 -17.51 -4.72
CA ARG A 585 -38.01 -18.53 -4.09
C ARG A 585 -36.98 -19.04 -5.09
N LEU A 586 -35.72 -19.15 -4.66
CA LEU A 586 -34.65 -19.80 -5.40
C LEU A 586 -34.93 -21.30 -5.46
N LEU A 587 -34.84 -21.87 -6.66
CA LEU A 587 -34.97 -23.30 -6.88
C LEU A 587 -33.64 -23.98 -6.50
N ASP A 588 -33.70 -25.08 -5.77
CA ASP A 588 -32.49 -25.86 -5.44
C ASP A 588 -31.96 -26.54 -6.71
N CYS A 589 -30.95 -25.93 -7.32
CA CYS A 589 -30.40 -26.34 -8.61
C CYS A 589 -29.62 -27.67 -8.56
N ARG A 590 -29.38 -28.25 -7.37
CA ARG A 590 -28.67 -29.54 -7.20
C ARG A 590 -29.46 -30.76 -7.66
N TYR A 591 -30.79 -30.66 -7.70
CA TYR A 591 -31.69 -31.80 -7.95
C TYR A 591 -32.52 -31.65 -9.24
N VAL A 592 -32.11 -30.79 -10.19
CA VAL A 592 -33.01 -30.25 -11.23
C VAL A 592 -32.91 -30.96 -12.59
N GLU A 593 -31.98 -31.90 -12.81
CA GLU A 593 -31.96 -32.70 -14.05
C GLU A 593 -33.33 -33.35 -14.38
N PRO A 594 -34.08 -33.93 -13.43
CA PRO A 594 -35.42 -34.46 -13.72
C PRO A 594 -36.51 -33.39 -13.91
N TRP A 595 -36.31 -32.15 -13.44
CA TRP A 595 -37.31 -31.07 -13.46
C TRP A 595 -37.27 -30.22 -14.75
N PHE A 596 -36.10 -30.11 -15.39
CA PHE A 596 -35.91 -29.37 -16.65
C PHE A 596 -36.55 -30.05 -17.87
N MET A 597 -36.88 -31.34 -17.77
CA MET A 597 -37.61 -32.08 -18.80
C MET A 597 -39.07 -31.62 -18.97
N GLY A 598 -39.62 -30.80 -18.04
CA GLY A 598 -41.02 -30.34 -18.06
C GLY A 598 -41.28 -28.85 -17.83
N HIS A 599 -40.26 -28.01 -17.65
CA HIS A 599 -40.42 -26.56 -17.43
C HIS A 599 -40.03 -25.73 -18.66
N SER A 600 -40.81 -24.67 -18.92
CA SER A 600 -40.68 -23.79 -20.10
C SER A 600 -39.33 -23.06 -20.14
N LEU A 601 -38.46 -23.52 -21.05
CA LEU A 601 -37.29 -22.79 -21.53
C LEU A 601 -37.64 -21.32 -21.77
N LYS A 602 -36.81 -20.41 -21.26
CA LYS A 602 -36.98 -18.97 -21.53
C LYS A 602 -35.95 -18.52 -22.54
N ILE A 603 -36.40 -17.68 -23.46
CA ILE A 603 -35.58 -16.99 -24.45
C ILE A 603 -35.70 -15.51 -24.12
N ASP A 604 -34.59 -14.89 -23.74
CA ASP A 604 -34.44 -13.46 -23.93
C ASP A 604 -33.73 -13.26 -25.27
N SER A 605 -33.92 -12.09 -25.89
CA SER A 605 -33.47 -11.64 -27.22
C SER A 605 -32.26 -12.30 -27.90
N GLN A 606 -31.30 -12.90 -27.18
CA GLN A 606 -30.16 -13.65 -27.72
C GLN A 606 -29.77 -14.95 -26.96
N ASN A 607 -30.35 -15.25 -25.79
CA ASN A 607 -29.90 -16.36 -24.93
C ASN A 607 -31.09 -17.23 -24.48
N SER A 608 -30.93 -18.56 -24.60
CA SER A 608 -31.81 -19.54 -23.96
C SER A 608 -31.26 -19.92 -22.58
N TYR A 609 -32.11 -19.89 -21.56
CA TYR A 609 -31.70 -20.20 -20.18
C TYR A 609 -32.78 -20.94 -19.38
N TYR A 610 -32.32 -21.62 -18.34
CA TYR A 610 -33.18 -22.21 -17.31
C TYR A 610 -33.41 -21.21 -16.17
N PRO A 611 -34.65 -20.74 -15.93
CA PRO A 611 -34.91 -19.81 -14.84
C PRO A 611 -34.71 -20.50 -13.49
N VAL A 612 -33.91 -19.87 -12.62
CA VAL A 612 -33.61 -20.42 -11.28
C VAL A 612 -34.56 -19.94 -10.18
N LEU A 613 -35.60 -19.19 -10.52
CA LEU A 613 -36.56 -18.66 -9.55
C LEU A 613 -37.99 -19.18 -9.78
N LYS A 614 -38.75 -19.27 -8.69
CA LYS A 614 -40.19 -19.48 -8.68
C LYS A 614 -40.86 -18.30 -7.97
N LYS A 615 -41.58 -17.47 -8.73
CA LYS A 615 -42.29 -16.30 -8.18
C LYS A 615 -43.37 -16.74 -7.19
N PHE A 616 -43.52 -16.02 -6.09
CA PHE A 616 -44.64 -16.23 -5.19
C PHE A 616 -45.93 -15.72 -5.86
N LYS A 617 -46.96 -16.57 -5.95
CA LYS A 617 -48.28 -16.16 -6.42
C LYS A 617 -49.03 -15.53 -5.25
N ARG A 618 -49.26 -14.21 -5.30
CA ARG A 618 -50.17 -13.56 -4.35
C ARG A 618 -51.58 -14.01 -4.73
N ASN A 619 -52.18 -14.92 -3.95
CA ASN A 619 -53.63 -15.11 -4.04
C ASN A 619 -54.24 -13.77 -3.61
N ARG A 620 -54.83 -13.03 -4.56
CA ARG A 620 -55.73 -11.94 -4.23
C ARG A 620 -56.91 -12.57 -3.49
N LYS A 621 -56.87 -12.55 -2.16
CA LYS A 621 -58.05 -12.68 -1.33
C LYS A 621 -58.47 -11.27 -0.94
#